data_AF-A0ABD0YB42-F1
#
_entry.id   AF-A0ABD0YB42-F1
#
_cell.length_a   1.000
_cell.length_b   1.000
_cell.length_c   1.000
_cell.angle_alpha   90.00
_cell.angle_beta   90.00
_cell.angle_gamma   90.00
#
_symmetry.space_group_name_H-M   'P 1'
#
loop_
_entity.id
_entity.type
_entity.pdbx_description
1 polymer ?
#
loop_
_entity_poly.entity_id
_entity_poly.type
_entity_poly.pdbx_seq_one_letter_code
_entity_poly.pdbx_strand_id
1 'polypeptide(L)'
;METTTETNNYEDYYEDELCDKSGVVQFHSVLTPAFFSMVITLSITGNIMVLVILAKYENIRSITNIFILNLALSDLLFTFGLPFWASYYIWGWTFGLTLCKTVTFVFYTGFYSSILFLTIMTIHRYLAVVHPLSDHSSQRGCYGAIVSLVIWAVSFMAAGPALIFTSVQMNPHEPVNNLYCEYSDLKWKKVGSYQQNFFFLASFAVMGFCYVMILGTIFKSSSEIT
;
A
#
# COMPACT_ATOMS: atom_id res chain seq x y z
N MET A 1 -57.93 26.02 -38.83
CA MET A 1 -57.32 24.76 -39.29
C MET A 1 -55.93 25.13 -39.73
N GLU A 2 -54.97 25.09 -38.81
CA GLU A 2 -54.11 23.91 -38.53
C GLU A 2 -53.28 23.58 -39.79
N THR A 3 -51.95 23.50 -39.73
CA THR A 3 -51.22 22.64 -38.79
C THR A 3 -49.81 23.20 -38.54
N THR A 4 -49.50 23.55 -37.29
CA THR A 4 -48.12 23.66 -36.79
C THR A 4 -47.60 22.25 -36.53
N THR A 5 -46.44 21.93 -37.11
CA THR A 5 -45.77 20.65 -36.94
C THR A 5 -45.22 20.54 -35.51
N GLU A 6 -45.92 19.78 -34.66
CA GLU A 6 -45.43 19.38 -33.34
C GLU A 6 -44.35 18.30 -33.50
N THR A 7 -43.09 18.69 -33.31
CA THR A 7 -42.01 17.73 -33.05
C THR A 7 -42.16 17.24 -31.61
N ASN A 8 -42.79 16.08 -31.45
CA ASN A 8 -42.88 15.36 -30.19
C ASN A 8 -41.45 15.01 -29.71
N ASN A 9 -40.99 15.70 -28.67
CA ASN A 9 -39.75 15.39 -27.95
C ASN A 9 -39.92 14.06 -27.20
N TYR A 10 -39.48 12.99 -27.83
CA TYR A 10 -39.18 11.70 -27.21
C TYR A 10 -37.74 11.70 -26.69
N GLU A 11 -37.42 12.52 -25.69
CA GLU A 11 -36.16 12.38 -24.95
C GLU A 11 -36.46 12.10 -23.47
N ASP A 12 -36.36 10.81 -23.17
CA ASP A 12 -35.91 10.20 -21.92
C ASP A 12 -36.37 10.80 -20.58
N TYR A 13 -37.43 10.19 -20.05
CA TYR A 13 -37.69 10.08 -18.61
C TYR A 13 -36.68 9.09 -17.99
N TYR A 14 -35.44 9.53 -17.81
CA TYR A 14 -34.53 9.02 -16.78
C TYR A 14 -34.12 10.22 -15.94
N GLU A 15 -34.92 10.54 -14.91
CA GLU A 15 -34.36 11.25 -13.76
C GLU A 15 -33.35 10.30 -13.12
N ASP A 16 -32.09 10.39 -13.54
CA ASP A 16 -30.97 9.96 -12.72
C ASP A 16 -31.11 10.72 -11.39
N GLU A 17 -31.44 10.01 -10.32
CA GLU A 17 -31.29 10.48 -8.95
C GLU A 17 -29.84 10.97 -8.81
N LEU A 18 -29.64 12.29 -8.92
CA LEU A 18 -28.35 12.93 -8.73
C LEU A 18 -27.86 12.57 -7.33
N CYS A 19 -26.94 11.60 -7.27
CA CYS A 19 -26.30 11.17 -6.03
C CYS A 19 -25.58 12.38 -5.42
N ASP A 20 -26.21 13.03 -4.44
CA ASP A 20 -25.62 14.16 -3.73
C ASP A 20 -24.45 13.66 -2.87
N LYS A 21 -23.25 13.76 -3.45
CA LYS A 21 -21.99 13.41 -2.78
C LYS A 21 -21.38 14.61 -2.05
N SER A 22 -22.04 15.76 -2.00
CA SER A 22 -21.47 17.01 -1.47
C SER A 22 -20.93 16.87 -0.05
N GLY A 23 -21.71 16.27 0.86
CA GLY A 23 -21.28 16.04 2.25
C GLY A 23 -20.12 15.04 2.38
N VAL A 24 -20.07 14.01 1.53
CA VAL A 24 -18.99 13.00 1.52
C VAL A 24 -17.70 13.59 0.97
N VAL A 25 -17.79 14.41 -0.08
CA VAL A 25 -16.65 15.09 -0.70
C VAL A 25 -16.03 16.11 0.26
N GLN A 26 -16.85 16.89 0.98
CA GLN A 26 -16.36 17.88 1.93
C GLN A 26 -15.64 17.23 3.12
N PHE A 27 -16.20 16.15 3.68
CA PHE A 27 -15.55 15.39 4.76
C PHE A 27 -14.24 14.74 4.30
N HIS A 28 -14.24 14.13 3.11
CA HIS A 28 -13.06 13.50 2.51
C HIS A 28 -11.96 14.53 2.18
N SER A 29 -12.32 15.74 1.77
CA SER A 29 -11.38 16.82 1.44
C SER A 29 -10.53 17.28 2.62
N VAL A 30 -11.08 17.24 3.85
CA VAL A 30 -10.36 17.64 5.08
C VAL A 30 -9.67 16.45 5.75
N LEU A 31 -10.37 15.32 5.86
CA LEU A 31 -9.85 14.16 6.57
C LEU A 31 -8.64 13.53 5.87
N THR A 32 -8.68 13.42 4.55
CA THR A 32 -7.65 12.72 3.78
C THR A 32 -6.28 13.40 3.86
N PRO A 33 -6.15 14.73 3.65
CA PRO A 33 -4.87 15.42 3.81
C PRO A 33 -4.36 15.39 5.26
N ALA A 34 -5.25 15.55 6.25
CA ALA A 34 -4.87 15.48 7.66
C ALA A 34 -4.30 14.10 8.02
N PHE A 35 -4.98 13.02 7.60
CA PHE A 35 -4.51 11.66 7.81
C PHE A 35 -3.18 11.38 7.12
N PHE A 36 -3.02 11.78 5.84
CA PHE A 36 -1.76 11.61 5.13
C PHE A 36 -0.62 12.39 5.79
N SER A 37 -0.85 13.62 6.26
CA SER A 37 0.17 14.41 6.95
C SER A 37 0.68 13.72 8.23
N MET A 38 -0.23 13.12 9.00
CA MET A 38 0.11 12.36 10.19
C MET A 38 0.94 11.12 9.83
N VAL A 39 0.48 10.32 8.86
CA VAL A 39 1.17 9.10 8.41
C VAL A 39 2.57 9.43 7.88
N ILE A 40 2.70 10.47 7.06
CA ILE A 40 3.99 10.92 6.51
C ILE A 40 4.94 11.28 7.65
N THR A 41 4.49 12.11 8.60
CA THR A 41 5.33 12.57 9.71
C THR A 41 5.81 11.41 10.59
N LEU A 42 4.89 10.51 10.96
CA LEU A 42 5.20 9.34 11.78
C LEU A 42 6.12 8.37 11.04
N SER A 43 5.83 8.10 9.78
CA SER A 43 6.61 7.15 8.97
C SER A 43 8.03 7.66 8.72
N ILE A 44 8.20 8.92 8.32
CA ILE A 44 9.52 9.51 8.10
C ILE A 44 10.33 9.48 9.41
N THR A 45 9.74 9.98 10.50
CA THR A 45 10.44 10.07 11.78
C THR A 45 10.83 8.68 12.30
N GLY A 46 9.88 7.73 12.29
CA GLY A 46 10.10 6.37 12.78
C GLY A 46 11.09 5.59 11.93
N ASN A 47 10.90 5.54 10.61
CA ASN A 47 11.74 4.74 9.73
C ASN A 47 13.16 5.31 9.58
N ILE A 48 13.32 6.64 9.55
CA ILE A 48 14.67 7.25 9.57
C ILE A 48 15.36 6.94 10.91
N MET A 49 14.67 7.05 12.04
CA MET A 49 15.23 6.70 13.34
C MET A 49 15.72 5.24 13.37
N VAL A 50 14.91 4.30 12.86
CA VAL A 50 15.29 2.89 12.74
C VAL A 50 16.54 2.72 11.88
N LEU A 51 16.62 3.38 10.71
CA LEU A 51 17.80 3.32 9.84
C LEU A 51 19.05 3.89 10.53
N VAL A 52 18.92 5.00 11.26
CA VAL A 52 20.03 5.60 12.01
C VAL A 52 20.52 4.66 13.12
N ILE A 53 19.59 4.04 13.86
CA ILE A 53 19.95 3.08 14.91
C ILE A 53 20.66 1.87 14.31
N LEU A 54 20.11 1.33 13.21
CA LEU A 54 20.69 0.18 12.53
C LEU A 54 22.10 0.48 12.00
N ALA A 55 22.29 1.66 11.41
CA ALA A 55 23.58 2.05 10.83
C ALA A 55 24.65 2.33 11.90
N LYS A 56 24.25 2.85 13.07
CA LYS A 56 25.19 3.30 14.12
C LYS A 56 25.47 2.25 15.19
N TYR A 57 24.48 1.43 15.55
CA TYR A 57 24.55 0.58 16.75
C TYR A 57 24.42 -0.91 16.46
N GLU A 58 23.96 -1.31 15.27
CA GLU A 58 23.67 -2.71 14.97
C GLU A 58 24.59 -3.30 13.91
N ASN A 59 24.81 -4.61 14.00
CA ASN A 59 25.54 -5.34 12.98
C ASN A 59 24.55 -5.84 11.91
N ILE A 60 24.67 -5.31 10.68
CA ILE A 60 23.78 -5.63 9.55
C ILE A 60 23.92 -7.11 9.09
N ARG A 61 24.85 -7.88 9.66
CA ARG A 61 25.00 -9.33 9.37
C ARG A 61 23.86 -10.21 9.91
N SER A 62 23.06 -9.71 10.86
CA SER A 62 21.91 -10.44 11.40
C SER A 62 20.74 -10.44 10.41
N ILE A 63 20.12 -11.60 10.19
CA ILE A 63 18.94 -11.76 9.33
C ILE A 63 17.79 -10.80 9.71
N THR A 64 17.57 -10.62 11.02
CA THR A 64 16.55 -9.69 11.53
C THR A 64 16.89 -8.26 11.12
N ASN A 65 18.14 -7.85 11.28
CA ASN A 65 18.57 -6.48 10.97
C ASN A 65 18.45 -6.21 9.46
N ILE A 66 18.71 -7.21 8.61
CA ILE A 66 18.46 -7.13 7.16
C ILE A 66 16.97 -6.91 6.88
N PHE A 67 16.06 -7.66 7.53
CA PHE A 67 14.63 -7.49 7.32
C PHE A 67 14.11 -6.15 7.84
N ILE A 68 14.56 -5.70 9.01
CA ILE A 68 14.19 -4.38 9.55
C ILE A 68 14.66 -3.27 8.61
N LEU A 69 15.89 -3.36 8.07
CA LEU A 69 16.41 -2.40 7.11
C LEU A 69 15.55 -2.35 5.83
N ASN A 70 15.22 -3.51 5.27
CA ASN A 70 14.38 -3.56 4.07
C ASN A 70 12.96 -3.06 4.34
N LEU A 71 12.37 -3.38 5.51
CA LEU A 71 11.08 -2.83 5.91
C LEU A 71 11.10 -1.30 5.95
N ALA A 72 12.10 -0.72 6.61
CA ALA A 72 12.22 0.74 6.71
C ALA A 72 12.37 1.39 5.33
N LEU A 73 13.10 0.76 4.40
CA LEU A 73 13.19 1.23 3.01
C LEU A 73 11.83 1.14 2.29
N SER A 74 11.11 0.04 2.44
CA SER A 74 9.76 -0.14 1.86
C SER A 74 8.77 0.91 2.36
N ASP A 75 8.78 1.19 3.68
CA ASP A 75 7.90 2.19 4.28
C ASP A 75 8.23 3.60 3.80
N LEU A 76 9.52 3.93 3.61
CA LEU A 76 9.94 5.20 3.03
C LEU A 76 9.51 5.33 1.56
N LEU A 77 9.61 4.27 0.76
CA LEU A 77 9.11 4.27 -0.63
C LEU A 77 7.59 4.48 -0.69
N PHE A 78 6.84 3.79 0.18
CA PHE A 78 5.40 3.99 0.31
C PHE A 78 5.08 5.45 0.71
N THR A 79 5.81 5.97 1.69
CA THR A 79 5.61 7.32 2.21
C THR A 79 5.95 8.40 1.19
N PHE A 80 6.94 8.17 0.31
CA PHE A 80 7.29 9.08 -0.77
C PHE A 80 6.12 9.31 -1.74
N GLY A 81 5.25 8.31 -1.95
CA GLY A 81 4.07 8.45 -2.81
C GLY A 81 2.93 9.24 -2.16
N LEU A 82 2.81 9.25 -0.83
CA LEU A 82 1.68 9.87 -0.12
C LEU A 82 1.50 11.37 -0.37
N PRO A 83 2.55 12.22 -0.42
CA PRO A 83 2.42 13.63 -0.76
C PRO A 83 1.79 13.87 -2.14
N PHE A 84 2.11 13.04 -3.13
CA PHE A 84 1.54 13.13 -4.48
C PHE A 84 0.06 12.74 -4.48
N TRP A 85 -0.31 11.70 -3.73
CA TRP A 85 -1.72 11.34 -3.52
C TRP A 85 -2.48 12.45 -2.78
N ALA A 86 -1.87 13.06 -1.76
CA ALA A 86 -2.46 14.21 -1.06
C ALA A 86 -2.73 15.38 -2.01
N SER A 87 -1.75 15.73 -2.85
CA SER A 87 -1.91 16.76 -3.87
C SER A 87 -2.99 16.40 -4.89
N TYR A 88 -3.05 15.13 -5.31
CA TYR A 88 -4.06 14.63 -6.22
C TYR A 88 -5.49 14.82 -5.67
N TYR A 89 -5.71 14.55 -4.39
CA TYR A 89 -7.04 14.71 -3.78
C TYR A 89 -7.48 16.18 -3.61
N ILE A 90 -6.55 17.13 -3.61
CA ILE A 90 -6.87 18.56 -3.43
C ILE A 90 -6.96 19.28 -4.79
N TRP A 91 -6.03 19.00 -5.71
CA TRP A 91 -5.82 19.78 -6.94
C TRP A 91 -5.97 18.96 -8.22
N GLY A 92 -6.28 17.65 -8.11
CA GLY A 92 -6.17 16.72 -9.24
C GLY A 92 -4.71 16.42 -9.62
N TRP A 93 -4.53 15.66 -10.69
CA TRP A 93 -3.21 15.19 -11.12
C TRP A 93 -2.52 16.19 -12.07
N THR A 94 -1.57 16.97 -11.53
CA THR A 94 -0.87 18.03 -12.29
C THR A 94 0.54 17.64 -12.77
N PHE A 95 1.02 16.45 -12.41
CA PHE A 95 2.42 16.03 -12.62
C PHE A 95 2.69 15.32 -13.96
N GLY A 96 1.66 15.15 -14.79
CA GLY A 96 1.78 14.48 -16.10
C GLY A 96 1.89 12.95 -16.04
N LEU A 97 1.95 12.31 -17.21
CA LEU A 97 1.83 10.84 -17.34
C LEU A 97 3.01 10.07 -16.74
N THR A 98 4.23 10.56 -16.93
CA THR A 98 5.44 9.86 -16.45
C THR A 98 5.43 9.75 -14.93
N LEU A 99 5.19 10.86 -14.22
CA LEU A 99 5.10 10.84 -12.76
C LEU A 99 3.89 10.04 -12.27
N CYS A 100 2.76 10.04 -13.00
CA CYS A 100 1.59 9.24 -12.65
C CYS A 100 1.95 7.75 -12.57
N LYS A 101 2.61 7.23 -13.61
CA LYS A 101 3.06 5.83 -13.64
C LYS A 101 4.11 5.55 -12.58
N THR A 102 5.14 6.38 -12.49
CA THR A 102 6.27 6.15 -11.56
C THR A 102 5.85 6.24 -10.10
N VAL A 103 5.10 7.27 -9.70
CA VAL A 103 4.62 7.43 -8.32
C VAL A 103 3.69 6.29 -7.93
N THR A 104 2.75 5.93 -8.80
CA THR A 104 1.82 4.81 -8.56
C THR A 104 2.59 3.50 -8.37
N PHE A 105 3.59 3.24 -9.20
CA PHE A 105 4.43 2.06 -9.07
C PHE A 105 5.27 2.03 -7.79
N VAL A 106 5.94 3.13 -7.45
CA VAL A 106 6.76 3.23 -6.23
C VAL A 106 5.88 3.05 -5.01
N PHE A 107 4.70 3.68 -4.99
CA PHE A 107 3.74 3.56 -3.91
C PHE A 107 3.29 2.11 -3.70
N TYR A 108 2.85 1.42 -4.77
CA TYR A 108 2.41 0.02 -4.65
C TYR A 108 3.57 -0.92 -4.34
N THR A 109 4.77 -0.67 -4.88
CA THR A 109 5.96 -1.46 -4.55
C THR A 109 6.28 -1.35 -3.06
N GLY A 110 6.29 -0.12 -2.52
CA GLY A 110 6.46 0.12 -1.09
C GLY A 110 5.39 -0.62 -0.27
N PHE A 111 4.12 -0.47 -0.63
CA PHE A 111 3.01 -1.15 0.03
C PHE A 111 3.16 -2.68 0.07
N TYR A 112 3.40 -3.33 -1.07
CA TYR A 112 3.53 -4.79 -1.14
C TYR A 112 4.78 -5.29 -0.41
N SER A 113 5.91 -4.60 -0.57
CA SER A 113 7.15 -4.99 0.09
C SER A 113 7.07 -4.82 1.61
N SER A 114 6.49 -3.74 2.12
CA SER A 114 6.29 -3.53 3.57
C SER A 114 5.48 -4.66 4.19
N ILE A 115 4.35 -5.06 3.59
CA ILE A 115 3.50 -6.14 4.09
C ILE A 115 4.24 -7.49 4.08
N LEU A 116 4.98 -7.78 3.01
CA LEU A 116 5.78 -9.01 2.91
C LEU A 116 6.91 -9.04 3.93
N PHE A 117 7.62 -7.94 4.13
CA PHE A 117 8.69 -7.85 5.14
C PHE A 117 8.14 -7.98 6.56
N LEU A 118 6.98 -7.39 6.86
CA LEU A 118 6.30 -7.60 8.15
C LEU A 118 5.90 -9.06 8.36
N THR A 119 5.37 -9.71 7.32
CA THR A 119 4.92 -11.10 7.39
C THR A 119 6.10 -12.05 7.59
N ILE A 120 7.18 -11.92 6.82
CA ILE A 120 8.37 -12.77 6.97
C ILE A 120 9.07 -12.53 8.30
N MET A 121 9.09 -11.29 8.81
CA MET A 121 9.62 -11.02 10.16
C MET A 121 8.79 -11.71 11.24
N THR A 122 7.46 -11.71 11.10
CA THR A 122 6.57 -12.39 12.04
C THR A 122 6.79 -13.91 12.01
N ILE A 123 6.92 -14.50 10.82
CA ILE A 123 7.26 -15.92 10.65
C ILE A 123 8.64 -16.23 11.25
N HIS A 124 9.64 -15.39 10.97
CA HIS A 124 10.99 -15.57 11.50
C HIS A 124 11.00 -15.54 13.04
N ARG A 125 10.22 -14.65 13.65
CA ARG A 125 10.05 -14.59 15.11
C ARG A 125 9.33 -15.81 15.65
N TYR A 126 8.26 -16.26 14.99
CA TYR A 126 7.57 -17.50 15.33
C TYR A 126 8.52 -18.70 15.32
N LEU A 127 9.32 -18.86 14.26
CA LEU A 127 10.28 -19.96 14.14
C LEU A 127 11.34 -19.88 15.24
N ALA A 128 11.86 -18.69 15.57
CA ALA A 128 12.83 -18.53 16.63
C ALA A 128 12.29 -18.90 18.03
N VAL A 129 11.00 -18.69 18.29
CA VAL A 129 10.36 -19.00 19.58
C VAL A 129 9.98 -20.48 19.68
N VAL A 130 9.41 -21.06 18.62
CA VAL A 130 8.86 -22.44 18.66
C VAL A 130 9.90 -23.49 18.29
N HIS A 131 10.86 -23.15 17.43
CA HIS A 131 11.93 -24.03 16.99
C HIS A 131 13.27 -23.32 17.18
N PRO A 132 13.88 -23.37 18.38
CA PRO A 132 15.18 -22.72 18.62
C PRO A 132 16.23 -23.26 17.65
N LEU A 133 16.49 -22.52 16.57
CA LEU A 133 17.39 -22.92 15.50
C LEU A 133 18.84 -22.79 16.00
N SER A 134 19.61 -23.87 15.90
CA SER A 134 21.04 -23.92 16.25
C SER A 134 21.86 -22.85 15.50
N ASP A 135 22.77 -22.20 16.22
CA ASP A 135 23.48 -20.98 15.85
C ASP A 135 24.53 -21.20 14.74
N HIS A 136 24.20 -20.80 13.51
CA HIS A 136 25.18 -20.70 12.42
C HIS A 136 25.09 -19.32 11.75
N SER A 137 25.48 -18.29 12.51
CA SER A 137 25.30 -16.86 12.21
C SER A 137 25.73 -16.41 10.79
N SER A 138 26.80 -16.98 10.20
CA SER A 138 27.31 -16.57 8.89
C SER A 138 26.45 -17.00 7.69
N GLN A 139 25.73 -18.12 7.77
CA GLN A 139 24.85 -18.59 6.67
C GLN A 139 23.49 -17.88 6.68
N ARG A 140 23.09 -17.36 7.85
CA ARG A 140 21.80 -16.67 8.05
C ARG A 140 21.73 -15.30 7.36
N GLY A 141 22.85 -14.58 7.26
CA GLY A 141 22.90 -13.28 6.56
C GLY A 141 22.67 -13.41 5.06
N CYS A 142 23.33 -14.38 4.40
CA CYS A 142 23.13 -14.65 2.97
C CYS A 142 21.69 -15.08 2.68
N TYR A 143 21.14 -15.98 3.50
CA TYR A 143 19.73 -16.38 3.39
C TYR A 143 18.79 -15.17 3.54
N GLY A 144 19.02 -14.28 4.52
CA GLY A 144 18.26 -13.04 4.68
C GLY A 144 18.28 -12.16 3.43
N ALA A 145 19.47 -11.95 2.86
CA ALA A 145 19.61 -11.17 1.63
C ALA A 145 18.86 -11.80 0.44
N ILE A 146 18.94 -13.13 0.26
CA ILE A 146 18.21 -13.85 -0.78
C ILE A 146 16.70 -13.69 -0.60
N VAL A 147 16.20 -13.88 0.62
CA VAL A 147 14.76 -13.71 0.93
C VAL A 147 14.32 -12.27 0.64
N SER A 148 15.11 -11.27 1.03
CA SER A 148 14.81 -9.88 0.70
C SER A 148 14.74 -9.64 -0.81
N LEU A 149 15.68 -10.18 -1.59
CA LEU A 149 15.66 -10.05 -3.05
C LEU A 149 14.41 -10.69 -3.67
N VAL A 150 13.99 -11.85 -3.17
CA VAL A 150 12.74 -12.49 -3.61
C VAL A 150 11.53 -11.62 -3.28
N ILE A 151 11.47 -11.05 -2.06
CA ILE A 151 10.39 -10.14 -1.65
C ILE A 151 10.34 -8.91 -2.57
N TRP A 152 11.48 -8.31 -2.88
CA TRP A 152 11.55 -7.19 -3.81
C TRP A 152 11.05 -7.58 -5.20
N ALA A 153 11.49 -8.71 -5.75
CA ALA A 153 11.05 -9.20 -7.04
C ALA A 153 9.53 -9.43 -7.08
N VAL A 154 8.96 -10.09 -6.06
CA VAL A 154 7.52 -10.29 -5.92
C VAL A 154 6.78 -8.96 -5.84
N SER A 155 7.31 -7.99 -5.09
CA SER A 155 6.70 -6.67 -4.93
C SER A 155 6.67 -5.88 -6.23
N PHE A 156 7.78 -5.91 -6.99
CA PHE A 156 7.85 -5.28 -8.31
C PHE A 156 6.90 -5.95 -9.31
N MET A 157 6.80 -7.28 -9.31
CA MET A 157 5.84 -8.00 -10.15
C MET A 157 4.40 -7.64 -9.78
N ALA A 158 4.07 -7.59 -8.48
CA ALA A 158 2.73 -7.23 -8.01
C ALA A 158 2.35 -5.78 -8.34
N ALA A 159 3.32 -4.86 -8.33
CA ALA A 159 3.13 -3.46 -8.72
C ALA A 159 3.19 -3.24 -10.26
N GLY A 160 3.70 -4.21 -11.02
CA GLY A 160 3.85 -4.14 -12.47
C GLY A 160 2.58 -3.77 -13.26
N PRO A 161 1.41 -4.37 -12.97
CA PRO A 161 0.15 -3.98 -13.61
C PRO A 161 -0.17 -2.49 -13.45
N ALA A 162 0.20 -1.87 -12.33
CA ALA A 162 -0.01 -0.45 -12.12
C ALA A 162 0.86 0.43 -13.05
N LEU A 163 2.08 0.01 -13.41
CA LEU A 163 2.89 0.73 -14.40
C LEU A 163 2.27 0.72 -15.81
N ILE A 164 1.69 -0.42 -16.18
CA ILE A 164 1.23 -0.67 -17.54
C ILE A 164 -0.14 -0.03 -17.76
N PHE A 165 -1.06 -0.25 -16.82
CA PHE A 165 -2.48 0.07 -17.00
C PHE A 165 -2.91 1.40 -16.35
N THR A 166 -2.06 2.06 -15.57
CA THR A 166 -2.38 3.41 -15.08
C THR A 166 -2.14 4.45 -16.17
N SER A 167 -3.13 5.31 -16.40
CA SER A 167 -3.06 6.41 -17.35
C SER A 167 -3.58 7.71 -16.74
N VAL A 168 -3.23 8.82 -17.37
CA VAL A 168 -3.83 10.12 -17.06
C VAL A 168 -5.03 10.30 -17.97
N GLN A 169 -6.20 10.51 -17.38
CA GLN A 169 -7.46 10.73 -18.08
C GLN A 169 -8.06 12.08 -17.71
N MET A 170 -8.94 12.61 -18.58
CA MET A 170 -9.67 13.86 -18.35
C MET A 170 -11.07 13.54 -17.84
N ASN A 171 -11.52 14.22 -16.79
CA ASN A 171 -12.85 14.02 -16.24
C ASN A 171 -13.88 14.80 -17.08
N PRO A 172 -14.81 14.14 -17.82
CA PRO A 172 -15.73 14.85 -18.71
C PRO A 172 -16.78 15.70 -17.97
N HIS A 173 -16.96 15.45 -16.67
CA HIS A 173 -18.06 15.97 -15.86
C HIS A 173 -17.68 17.15 -14.94
N GLU A 174 -16.42 17.60 -14.95
CA GLU A 174 -16.00 18.77 -14.16
C GLU A 174 -15.58 19.94 -15.08
N PRO A 175 -15.99 21.19 -14.75
CA PRO A 175 -15.75 22.37 -15.59
C PRO A 175 -14.29 22.86 -15.62
N VAL A 176 -13.43 22.24 -14.81
CA VAL A 176 -11.98 22.51 -14.74
C VAL A 176 -11.28 21.27 -15.26
N ASN A 177 -10.18 21.43 -16.02
CA ASN A 177 -9.30 20.36 -16.54
C ASN A 177 -8.71 19.47 -15.42
N ASN A 178 -9.56 18.72 -14.73
CA ASN A 178 -9.19 17.84 -13.64
C ASN A 178 -8.73 16.53 -14.25
N LEU A 179 -7.42 16.48 -14.47
CA LEU A 179 -6.69 15.29 -14.87
C LEU A 179 -6.68 14.33 -13.67
N TYR A 180 -6.96 13.05 -13.91
CA TYR A 180 -6.83 12.01 -12.88
C TYR A 180 -5.90 10.89 -13.31
N CYS A 181 -5.14 10.39 -12.34
CA CYS A 181 -4.21 9.28 -12.52
C CYS A 181 -4.88 8.00 -12.02
N GLU A 182 -5.46 7.21 -12.92
CA GLU A 182 -6.18 5.98 -12.57
C GLU A 182 -5.97 4.88 -13.62
N TYR A 183 -6.31 3.64 -13.27
CA TYR A 183 -6.36 2.54 -14.23
C TYR A 183 -7.24 2.89 -15.45
N SER A 184 -6.71 2.64 -16.64
CA SER A 184 -7.37 2.92 -17.93
C SER A 184 -8.74 2.28 -18.03
N ASP A 185 -8.85 1.03 -17.57
CA ASP A 185 -10.08 0.24 -17.66
C ASP A 185 -10.60 -0.14 -16.29
N LEU A 186 -11.93 -0.13 -16.15
CA LEU A 186 -12.64 -0.62 -14.98
C LEU A 186 -12.28 -2.08 -14.65
N LYS A 187 -11.98 -2.90 -15.67
CA LYS A 187 -11.51 -4.29 -15.49
C LYS A 187 -10.21 -4.34 -14.70
N TRP A 188 -9.21 -3.53 -15.08
CA TRP A 188 -7.91 -3.47 -14.40
C TRP A 188 -8.02 -2.84 -13.01
N LYS A 189 -8.88 -1.83 -12.85
CA LYS A 189 -9.21 -1.26 -11.53
C LYS A 189 -9.78 -2.32 -10.58
N LYS A 190 -10.73 -3.13 -11.05
CA LYS A 190 -11.30 -4.24 -10.27
C LYS A 190 -10.26 -5.29 -9.94
N VAL A 191 -9.49 -5.75 -10.93
CA VAL A 191 -8.43 -6.75 -10.74
C VAL A 191 -7.39 -6.26 -9.73
N GLY A 192 -6.91 -5.02 -9.85
CA GLY A 192 -5.97 -4.42 -8.91
C GLY A 192 -6.54 -4.35 -7.49
N SER A 193 -7.82 -3.95 -7.34
CA SER A 193 -8.50 -3.93 -6.05
C SER A 193 -8.62 -5.32 -5.43
N TYR A 194 -9.07 -6.34 -6.18
CA TYR A 194 -9.17 -7.70 -5.68
C TYR A 194 -7.80 -8.28 -5.31
N GLN A 195 -6.78 -8.03 -6.14
CA GLN A 195 -5.40 -8.43 -5.85
C GLN A 195 -4.90 -7.81 -4.54
N GLN A 196 -5.10 -6.51 -4.35
CA GLN A 196 -4.68 -5.80 -3.14
C GLN A 196 -5.39 -6.36 -1.90
N ASN A 197 -6.71 -6.54 -1.96
CA ASN A 197 -7.50 -7.05 -0.84
C ASN A 197 -7.13 -8.49 -0.47
N PHE A 198 -6.96 -9.36 -1.48
CA PHE A 198 -6.54 -10.73 -1.26
C PHE A 198 -5.16 -10.80 -0.60
N PHE A 199 -4.20 -10.03 -1.11
CA PHE A 199 -2.84 -10.00 -0.57
C PHE A 199 -2.80 -9.50 0.88
N PHE A 200 -3.56 -8.45 1.16
CA PHE A 200 -3.71 -7.90 2.51
C PHE A 200 -4.33 -8.94 3.45
N LEU A 201 -5.46 -9.54 3.08
CA LEU A 201 -6.15 -10.52 3.91
C LEU A 201 -5.28 -11.76 4.19
N ALA A 202 -4.59 -12.28 3.16
CA ALA A 202 -3.67 -13.40 3.31
C ALA A 202 -2.54 -13.07 4.29
N SER A 203 -1.95 -11.89 4.17
CA SER A 203 -0.86 -11.44 5.07
C SER A 203 -1.34 -11.27 6.51
N PHE A 204 -2.53 -10.68 6.70
CA PHE A 204 -3.14 -10.54 8.04
C PHE A 204 -3.48 -11.88 8.67
N ALA A 205 -4.00 -12.84 7.89
CA ALA A 205 -4.28 -14.18 8.39
C ALA A 205 -3.00 -14.88 8.86
N VAL A 206 -1.92 -14.80 8.08
CA VAL A 206 -0.62 -15.38 8.45
C VAL A 206 -0.04 -14.71 9.70
N MET A 207 -0.02 -13.38 9.75
CA MET A 207 0.45 -12.64 10.92
C MET A 207 -0.37 -12.99 12.16
N GLY A 208 -1.71 -12.99 12.06
CA GLY A 208 -2.61 -13.33 13.16
C GLY A 208 -2.36 -14.74 13.68
N PHE A 209 -2.27 -15.73 12.80
CA PHE A 209 -1.95 -17.10 13.18
C PHE A 209 -0.60 -17.20 13.89
N CYS A 210 0.46 -16.60 13.35
CA CYS A 210 1.78 -16.60 13.96
C CYS A 210 1.78 -15.94 15.35
N TYR A 211 1.10 -14.80 15.51
CA TYR A 211 1.02 -14.12 16.81
C TYR A 211 0.25 -14.93 17.85
N VAL A 212 -0.87 -15.55 17.49
CA VAL A 212 -1.61 -16.43 18.39
C VAL A 212 -0.74 -17.58 18.88
N MET A 213 0.02 -18.21 17.98
CA MET A 213 0.93 -19.29 18.34
C MET A 213 2.07 -18.82 19.26
N ILE A 214 2.70 -17.67 18.95
CA ILE A 214 3.74 -17.07 19.79
C ILE A 214 3.21 -16.82 21.21
N LEU A 215 2.05 -16.18 21.32
CA LEU A 215 1.43 -15.91 22.62
C LEU A 215 1.13 -17.21 23.37
N GLY A 216 0.58 -18.22 22.70
CA GLY A 216 0.32 -19.54 23.28
C GLY A 216 1.58 -20.21 23.83
N THR A 217 2.69 -20.19 23.09
CA THR A 217 3.98 -20.73 23.55
C THR A 217 4.51 -19.97 24.76
N ILE A 218 4.45 -18.64 24.74
CA ILE A 218 4.92 -17.81 25.87
C ILE A 218 4.09 -18.08 27.12
N PHE A 219 2.75 -18.10 27.03
CA PHE A 219 1.87 -18.38 28.17
C PHE A 219 2.09 -19.79 28.73
N LYS A 220 2.27 -20.80 27.87
CA LYS A 220 2.59 -22.17 28.32
C LYS A 220 3.91 -22.21 29.08
N SER A 221 4.96 -21.57 28.56
CA SER A 221 6.26 -21.51 29.24
C SER A 221 6.20 -20.79 30.59
N SER A 222 5.37 -19.75 30.71
CA SER A 222 5.14 -19.06 31.98
C SER A 222 4.39 -19.92 33.00
N SER A 223 3.49 -20.80 32.55
CA SER A 223 2.74 -21.70 33.43
C SER A 223 3.55 -22.89 33.94
N GLU A 224 4.61 -23.29 33.23
CA GLU A 224 5.53 -24.37 33.68
C GLU A 224 6.54 -23.88 34.74
N ILE A 225 6.63 -22.56 34.98
CA ILE A 225 7.55 -21.93 35.94
C ILE A 225 6.87 -21.62 37.29
N THR A 226 5.54 -21.71 37.39
CA THR A 226 4.76 -21.49 38.63
C THR A 226 4.31 -22.82 39.23
#